data_AF-A0A7C2B542-F1
#
_entry.id   AF-A0A7C2B542-F1
#
_cell.length_a   1.000
_cell.length_b   1.000
_cell.length_c   1.000
_cell.angle_alpha   90.00
_cell.angle_beta   90.00
_cell.angle_gamma   90.00
#
_symmetry.space_group_name_H-M   'P 1'
#
loop_
_entity.id
_entity.type
_entity.pdbx_description
1 polymer ?
#
loop_
_entity_poly.entity_id
_entity_poly.type
_entity_poly.pdbx_seq_one_letter_code
_entity_poly.pdbx_strand_id
1 'polypeptide(L)'
;MEQLSLLDLKAKPCPDPEEPKKNSESLSCLFCRPTSNPPVQDDPSLAPKPRGFIPIDEIWKKTPLDIQAEWDEAVVHMEEVRKRTEAEIDELKKELERLKSARDHAASVRKKTLKSRIEALRRKYSGIAAEYEEKGMVFWGELSQEAIEKAKRAGIEEYYIDDFILDFTSQASPDRPYIESNYNKTIQRIFDECILDFLPQETRPGKTPKRPFPCRTGRQLLLERSKRHEAKKEGHTDGGPPKEPISIISPNLLQSASKTIQTVTKHFERLYHITHSWSSFGDAVALMEATLDRFSPGGEERYLEYAKRLGREGCDEAAKIFAILLDHFTYGQNFEDILGPAYMNLAGMGAKSFLGQFFTPWNVALMMAAMAMGERPDEDPEGPIKIYDPACGSGVMLLAGKAVAAGRHGREALRRYRFYGTDIDPICANMCRIQMKMTDDFFMTNFLLASIPDILAATGNPLQPQGVHFPGQDVRNVEASPGRHQMPS
;
A
#
# COMPACT_ATOMS: atom_id res chain seq x y z
N MET A 1 -20.92 7.37 -41.70
CA MET A 1 -19.92 6.52 -41.05
C MET A 1 -20.69 5.47 -40.27
N GLU A 2 -20.92 4.33 -40.92
CA GLU A 2 -21.74 3.24 -40.41
C GLU A 2 -21.08 2.55 -39.21
N GLN A 3 -21.90 2.24 -38.20
CA GLN A 3 -21.51 1.45 -37.03
C GLN A 3 -21.34 -0.01 -37.44
N LEU A 4 -20.14 -0.56 -37.25
CA LEU A 4 -19.90 -2.00 -37.33
C LEU A 4 -20.13 -2.61 -35.94
N SER A 5 -21.03 -3.60 -35.88
CA SER A 5 -21.36 -4.38 -34.70
C SER A 5 -20.26 -5.41 -34.40
N LEU A 6 -20.08 -5.69 -33.11
CA LEU A 6 -19.06 -6.59 -32.52
C LEU A 6 -19.31 -8.09 -32.80
N LEU A 7 -20.12 -8.44 -33.80
CA LEU A 7 -20.66 -9.78 -34.01
C LEU A 7 -20.14 -10.53 -35.26
N ASP A 8 -19.22 -9.96 -36.04
CA ASP A 8 -18.74 -10.57 -37.31
C ASP A 8 -17.28 -11.06 -37.33
N LEU A 9 -16.62 -11.22 -36.18
CA LEU A 9 -15.37 -11.98 -36.11
C LEU A 9 -15.66 -13.48 -35.96
N LYS A 10 -15.99 -14.13 -37.09
CA LYS A 10 -16.06 -15.59 -37.18
C LYS A 10 -14.72 -16.21 -36.77
N ALA A 11 -14.69 -16.84 -35.60
CA ALA A 11 -13.59 -17.68 -35.17
C ALA A 11 -13.41 -18.86 -36.14
N LYS A 12 -12.20 -19.05 -36.66
CA LYS A 12 -11.84 -20.32 -37.32
C LYS A 12 -11.70 -21.40 -36.24
N PRO A 13 -12.21 -22.63 -36.45
CA PRO A 13 -12.04 -23.72 -35.50
C PRO A 13 -10.56 -24.14 -35.40
N CYS A 14 -10.12 -24.52 -34.20
CA CYS A 14 -8.77 -25.08 -33.95
C CYS A 14 -8.61 -26.46 -34.62
N PRO A 15 -7.41 -26.81 -35.10
CA PRO A 15 -7.14 -28.17 -35.61
C PRO A 15 -7.07 -29.20 -34.47
N ASP A 16 -7.41 -30.44 -34.79
CA ASP A 16 -7.45 -31.61 -33.89
C ASP A 16 -6.04 -32.02 -33.41
N PRO A 17 -5.83 -32.50 -32.16
CA PRO A 17 -4.49 -32.70 -31.58
C PRO A 17 -3.67 -33.89 -32.13
N GLU A 18 -4.19 -34.71 -33.04
CA GLU A 18 -3.56 -36.00 -33.40
C GLU A 18 -2.78 -36.07 -34.73
N GLU A 19 -2.52 -34.95 -35.42
CA GLU A 19 -1.68 -34.98 -36.65
C GLU A 19 -0.25 -34.46 -36.42
N PRO A 20 0.79 -35.31 -36.53
CA PRO A 20 2.17 -34.88 -36.39
C PRO A 20 2.76 -34.44 -37.75
N LYS A 21 3.36 -33.25 -37.76
CA LYS A 21 4.34 -32.71 -38.73
C LYS A 21 3.80 -32.12 -40.04
N LYS A 22 3.79 -30.78 -40.09
CA LYS A 22 4.59 -29.91 -40.99
C LYS A 22 3.87 -28.57 -41.08
N ASN A 23 4.44 -27.52 -40.47
CA ASN A 23 4.51 -26.14 -40.99
C ASN A 23 5.02 -25.22 -39.89
N SER A 24 6.08 -24.48 -40.18
CA SER A 24 6.81 -23.59 -39.28
C SER A 24 6.15 -22.22 -39.09
N GLU A 25 4.82 -22.12 -39.23
CA GLU A 25 4.09 -20.84 -39.20
C GLU A 25 2.89 -20.81 -38.22
N SER A 26 2.72 -21.82 -37.35
CA SER A 26 1.58 -21.89 -36.41
C SER A 26 1.83 -21.29 -35.00
N LEU A 27 2.94 -20.59 -34.77
CA LEU A 27 3.31 -20.06 -33.44
C LEU A 27 2.64 -18.74 -33.03
N SER A 28 1.63 -18.25 -33.78
CA SER A 28 0.98 -16.95 -33.53
C SER A 28 -0.38 -17.02 -32.83
N CYS A 29 -0.89 -18.21 -32.46
CA CYS A 29 -2.14 -18.33 -31.70
C CYS A 29 -1.88 -18.16 -30.19
N LEU A 30 -2.38 -17.07 -29.59
CA LEU A 30 -2.26 -16.78 -28.15
C LEU A 30 -2.86 -17.86 -27.22
N PHE A 31 -3.83 -18.65 -27.71
CA PHE A 31 -4.56 -19.65 -26.92
C PHE A 31 -3.90 -21.05 -26.91
N CYS A 32 -2.85 -21.28 -27.70
CA CYS A 32 -2.20 -22.60 -27.82
C CYS A 32 -0.82 -22.66 -27.14
N ARG A 33 -0.45 -21.67 -26.31
CA ARG A 33 0.75 -21.78 -25.47
C ARG A 33 0.47 -22.78 -24.33
N PRO A 34 1.24 -23.87 -24.19
CA PRO A 34 1.10 -24.74 -23.04
C PRO A 34 1.47 -23.94 -21.78
N THR A 35 0.51 -23.78 -20.86
CA THR A 35 0.68 -23.14 -19.54
C THR A 35 1.18 -24.10 -18.48
N SER A 36 1.44 -25.36 -18.80
CA SER A 36 2.04 -26.30 -17.87
C SER A 36 3.57 -26.23 -17.96
N ASN A 37 4.19 -25.52 -17.01
CA ASN A 37 5.50 -25.99 -16.56
C ASN A 37 5.31 -27.46 -16.13
N PRO A 38 6.17 -28.40 -16.55
CA PRO A 38 6.07 -29.77 -16.07
C PRO A 38 6.13 -29.76 -14.54
N PRO A 39 5.32 -30.58 -13.85
CA PRO A 39 5.36 -30.64 -12.38
C PRO A 39 6.80 -30.91 -11.95
N VAL A 40 7.33 -30.03 -11.10
CA VAL A 40 8.63 -30.21 -10.48
C VAL A 40 8.54 -31.51 -9.69
N GLN A 41 9.32 -32.53 -10.07
CA GLN A 41 9.36 -33.79 -9.33
C GLN A 41 9.77 -33.49 -7.89
N ASP A 42 8.95 -33.92 -6.94
CA ASP A 42 9.21 -33.76 -5.51
C ASP A 42 10.51 -34.50 -5.15
N ASP A 43 11.42 -33.79 -4.50
CA ASP A 43 12.64 -34.36 -3.96
C ASP A 43 12.27 -35.13 -2.68
N PRO A 44 12.46 -36.47 -2.63
CA PRO A 44 12.02 -37.31 -1.51
C PRO A 44 12.76 -37.03 -0.18
N SER A 45 13.73 -36.10 -0.17
CA SER A 45 14.43 -35.64 1.04
C SER A 45 13.78 -34.43 1.74
N LEU A 46 12.69 -33.86 1.19
CA LEU A 46 11.92 -32.80 1.83
C LEU A 46 10.74 -33.34 2.64
N ALA A 47 10.44 -32.67 3.75
CA ALA A 47 9.16 -32.83 4.44
C ALA A 47 8.00 -32.64 3.44
N PRO A 48 6.87 -33.34 3.62
CA PRO A 48 5.75 -33.26 2.69
C PRO A 48 5.33 -31.80 2.49
N LYS A 49 5.17 -31.41 1.24
CA LYS A 49 4.80 -30.04 0.86
C LYS A 49 3.47 -29.65 1.52
N PRO A 50 3.43 -28.60 2.36
CA PRO A 50 2.20 -28.18 3.02
C PRO A 50 1.19 -27.65 2.00
N ARG A 51 -0.10 -27.75 2.32
CA ARG A 51 -1.18 -27.33 1.42
C ARG A 51 -1.18 -25.80 1.26
N GLY A 52 -1.02 -25.07 2.36
CA GLY A 52 -0.97 -23.62 2.42
C GLY A 52 -2.34 -22.93 2.37
N PHE A 53 -3.35 -23.58 1.79
CA PHE A 53 -4.73 -23.12 1.77
C PHE A 53 -5.67 -24.29 2.05
N ILE A 54 -6.71 -24.00 2.82
CA ILE A 54 -7.76 -24.97 3.16
C ILE A 54 -8.72 -25.09 1.97
N PRO A 55 -9.13 -26.31 1.58
CA PRO A 55 -10.15 -26.51 0.56
C PRO A 55 -11.48 -25.80 0.87
N ILE A 56 -12.15 -25.31 -0.18
CA ILE A 56 -13.37 -24.51 -0.06
C ILE A 56 -14.54 -25.29 0.55
N ASP A 57 -14.60 -26.61 0.37
CA ASP A 57 -15.61 -27.47 1.01
C ASP A 57 -15.39 -27.62 2.53
N GLU A 58 -14.16 -27.44 3.00
CA GLU A 58 -13.79 -27.52 4.42
C GLU A 58 -13.83 -26.15 5.11
N ILE A 59 -13.57 -25.06 4.37
CA ILE A 59 -13.28 -23.73 4.92
C ILE A 59 -14.41 -23.15 5.78
N TRP A 60 -15.66 -23.46 5.44
CA TRP A 60 -16.84 -22.94 6.15
C TRP A 60 -16.91 -23.38 7.62
N LYS A 61 -16.28 -24.51 7.97
CA LYS A 61 -16.19 -25.02 9.34
C LYS A 61 -14.94 -24.57 10.09
N LYS A 62 -14.03 -23.89 9.40
CA LYS A 62 -12.75 -23.41 9.91
C LYS A 62 -12.84 -21.97 10.35
N THR A 63 -11.83 -21.52 11.06
CA THR A 63 -11.71 -20.15 11.56
C THR A 63 -10.61 -19.39 10.81
N PRO A 64 -10.56 -18.05 10.88
CA PRO A 64 -9.44 -17.29 10.36
C PRO A 64 -8.08 -17.76 10.92
N LEU A 65 -8.01 -18.23 12.17
CA LEU A 65 -6.78 -18.77 12.75
C LEU A 65 -6.37 -20.11 12.14
N ASP A 66 -7.33 -20.96 11.75
CA ASP A 66 -7.01 -22.19 11.02
C ASP A 66 -6.43 -21.87 9.64
N ILE A 67 -6.96 -20.84 8.95
CA ILE A 67 -6.41 -20.34 7.68
C ILE A 67 -4.98 -19.85 7.89
N GLN A 68 -4.76 -19.06 8.95
CA GLN A 68 -3.43 -18.55 9.28
C GLN A 68 -2.45 -19.68 9.57
N ALA A 69 -2.84 -20.69 10.36
CA ALA A 69 -1.97 -21.81 10.71
C ALA A 69 -1.52 -22.62 9.48
N GLU A 70 -2.43 -22.90 8.54
CA GLU A 70 -2.09 -23.58 7.28
C GLU A 70 -1.15 -22.74 6.41
N TRP A 71 -1.34 -21.42 6.39
CA TRP A 71 -0.44 -20.52 5.68
C TRP A 71 0.93 -20.42 6.36
N ASP A 72 0.99 -20.40 7.69
CA ASP A 72 2.24 -20.36 8.46
C ASP A 72 3.10 -21.59 8.17
N GLU A 73 2.51 -22.78 8.05
CA GLU A 73 3.22 -23.99 7.62
C GLU A 73 3.83 -23.84 6.22
N ALA A 74 3.10 -23.23 5.28
CA ALA A 74 3.61 -22.93 3.95
C ALA A 74 4.74 -21.88 3.97
N VAL A 75 4.64 -20.86 4.81
CA VAL A 75 5.69 -19.85 5.00
C VAL A 75 6.97 -20.48 5.55
N VAL A 76 6.85 -21.32 6.58
CA VAL A 76 8.00 -22.06 7.14
C VAL A 76 8.64 -22.93 6.07
N HIS A 77 7.85 -23.68 5.30
CA HIS A 77 8.36 -24.48 4.19
C HIS A 77 9.08 -23.64 3.13
N MET A 78 8.50 -22.52 2.69
CA MET A 78 9.12 -21.61 1.71
C MET A 78 10.45 -21.06 2.22
N GLU A 79 10.54 -20.70 3.50
CA GLU A 79 11.78 -20.20 4.11
C GLU A 79 12.84 -21.31 4.27
N GLU A 80 12.45 -22.55 4.57
CA GLU A 80 13.38 -23.69 4.57
C GLU A 80 13.94 -23.96 3.17
N VAL A 81 13.08 -23.96 2.15
CA VAL A 81 13.47 -24.11 0.74
C VAL A 81 14.40 -22.96 0.33
N ARG A 82 14.09 -21.73 0.73
CA ARG A 82 14.92 -20.55 0.50
C ARG A 82 16.32 -20.74 1.07
N LYS A 83 16.43 -21.04 2.37
CA LYS A 83 17.71 -21.22 3.08
C LYS A 83 18.57 -22.31 2.44
N ARG A 84 17.98 -23.45 2.10
CA ARG A 84 18.69 -24.55 1.41
C ARG A 84 19.18 -24.12 0.03
N THR A 85 18.32 -23.45 -0.74
CA THR A 85 18.66 -22.97 -2.09
C THR A 85 19.76 -21.92 -2.04
N GLU A 86 19.70 -20.98 -1.09
CA GLU A 86 20.74 -19.97 -0.86
C GLU A 86 22.07 -20.62 -0.48
N ALA A 87 22.07 -21.62 0.39
CA ALA A 87 23.27 -22.37 0.76
C ALA A 87 23.90 -23.11 -0.44
N GLU A 88 23.10 -23.79 -1.27
CA GLU A 88 23.59 -24.45 -2.49
C GLU A 88 24.16 -23.41 -3.48
N ILE A 89 23.47 -22.29 -3.68
CA ILE A 89 23.94 -21.20 -4.54
C ILE A 89 25.27 -20.64 -4.03
N ASP A 90 25.44 -20.47 -2.72
CA ASP A 90 26.66 -19.92 -2.15
C ASP A 90 27.85 -20.88 -2.29
N GLU A 91 27.66 -22.19 -2.15
CA GLU A 91 28.70 -23.18 -2.47
C GLU A 91 29.09 -23.15 -3.96
N LEU A 92 28.10 -23.06 -4.86
CA LEU A 92 28.36 -22.93 -6.30
C LEU A 92 29.11 -21.62 -6.64
N LYS A 93 28.80 -20.52 -5.95
CA LYS A 93 29.55 -19.25 -6.10
C LYS A 93 30.99 -19.38 -5.60
N LYS A 94 31.23 -20.05 -4.47
CA LYS A 94 32.59 -20.31 -3.97
C LYS A 94 33.41 -21.12 -4.98
N GLU A 95 32.81 -22.13 -5.61
CA GLU A 95 33.46 -22.90 -6.67
C GLU A 95 33.75 -22.02 -7.91
N LEU A 96 32.81 -21.15 -8.29
CA LEU A 96 32.99 -20.20 -9.39
C LEU A 96 34.17 -19.25 -9.13
N GLU A 97 34.32 -18.77 -7.89
CA GLU A 97 35.41 -17.87 -7.48
C GLU A 97 36.77 -18.57 -7.49
N ARG A 98 36.85 -19.84 -7.05
CA ARG A 98 38.08 -20.66 -7.16
C ARG A 98 38.55 -20.81 -8.60
N LEU A 99 37.62 -20.85 -9.56
CA LEU A 99 37.93 -20.98 -10.98
C LEU A 99 38.28 -19.64 -11.65
N LYS A 100 38.13 -18.49 -10.98
CA LYS A 100 38.20 -17.15 -11.60
C LYS A 100 39.47 -16.89 -12.41
N SER A 101 40.64 -17.29 -11.91
CA SER A 101 41.94 -17.11 -12.56
C SER A 101 42.24 -18.12 -13.68
N ALA A 102 41.54 -19.26 -13.72
CA ALA A 102 41.72 -20.29 -14.75
C ALA A 102 41.14 -19.83 -16.11
N ARG A 103 41.94 -19.96 -17.18
CA ARG A 103 41.63 -19.48 -18.54
C ARG A 103 41.58 -20.58 -19.61
N ASP A 104 41.77 -21.84 -19.22
CA ASP A 104 41.69 -22.99 -20.12
C ASP A 104 40.24 -23.29 -20.54
N HIS A 105 40.09 -24.01 -21.65
CA HIS A 105 38.78 -24.32 -22.23
C HIS A 105 37.88 -25.09 -21.23
N ALA A 106 38.46 -26.02 -20.46
CA ALA A 106 37.70 -26.80 -19.47
C ALA A 106 37.17 -25.92 -18.32
N ALA A 107 37.97 -24.98 -17.81
CA ALA A 107 37.50 -24.01 -16.82
C ALA A 107 36.39 -23.10 -17.36
N SER A 108 36.47 -22.69 -18.64
CA SER A 108 35.43 -21.88 -19.27
C SER A 108 34.08 -22.61 -19.36
N VAL A 109 34.11 -23.89 -19.79
CA VAL A 109 32.92 -24.75 -19.83
C VAL A 109 32.34 -24.94 -18.43
N ARG A 110 33.18 -25.23 -17.42
CA ARG A 110 32.74 -25.43 -16.04
C ARG A 110 32.11 -24.19 -15.42
N LYS A 111 32.69 -22.99 -15.64
CA LYS A 111 32.09 -21.71 -15.22
C LYS A 111 30.71 -21.49 -15.82
N LYS A 112 30.53 -21.82 -17.10
CA LYS A 112 29.22 -21.71 -17.78
C LYS A 112 28.20 -22.64 -17.12
N THR A 113 28.55 -23.90 -16.88
CA THR A 113 27.68 -24.88 -16.21
C THR A 113 27.28 -24.42 -14.81
N LEU A 114 28.22 -23.93 -14.00
CA LEU A 114 27.94 -23.43 -12.65
C LEU A 114 26.97 -22.24 -12.66
N LYS A 115 27.17 -21.27 -13.58
CA LYS A 115 26.25 -20.13 -13.73
C LYS A 115 24.84 -20.57 -14.12
N SER A 116 24.72 -21.48 -15.10
CA SER A 116 23.43 -22.04 -15.49
C SER A 116 22.73 -22.79 -14.35
N ARG A 117 23.50 -23.51 -13.50
CA ARG A 117 22.95 -24.18 -12.32
C ARG A 117 22.43 -23.19 -11.29
N ILE A 118 23.18 -22.11 -11.00
CA ILE A 118 22.73 -21.03 -10.10
C ILE A 118 21.43 -20.40 -10.60
N GLU A 119 21.34 -20.10 -11.89
CA GLU A 119 20.11 -19.55 -12.48
C GLU A 119 18.94 -20.53 -12.40
N ALA A 120 19.17 -21.82 -12.65
CA ALA A 120 18.13 -22.85 -12.53
C ALA A 120 17.61 -22.97 -11.09
N LEU A 121 18.49 -22.93 -10.08
CA LEU A 121 18.10 -22.95 -8.66
C LEU A 121 17.27 -21.72 -8.28
N ARG A 122 17.66 -20.52 -8.74
CA ARG A 122 16.87 -19.29 -8.53
C ARG A 122 15.48 -19.39 -9.13
N ARG A 123 15.37 -19.91 -10.36
CA ARG A 123 14.07 -20.13 -11.02
C ARG A 123 13.22 -21.15 -10.27
N LYS A 124 13.81 -22.24 -9.78
CA LYS A 124 13.10 -23.26 -9.00
C LYS A 124 12.50 -22.66 -7.73
N TYR A 125 13.28 -21.88 -6.97
CA TYR A 125 12.79 -21.20 -5.78
C TYR A 125 11.68 -20.19 -6.09
N SER A 126 11.88 -19.34 -7.10
CA SER A 126 10.87 -18.37 -7.53
C SER A 126 9.56 -19.04 -7.97
N GLY A 127 9.64 -20.22 -8.60
CA GLY A 127 8.45 -20.97 -9.01
C GLY A 127 7.64 -21.52 -7.83
N ILE A 128 8.29 -21.94 -6.74
CA ILE A 128 7.61 -22.44 -5.54
C ILE A 128 6.85 -21.31 -4.84
N ALA A 129 7.46 -20.13 -4.70
CA ALA A 129 6.78 -18.96 -4.14
C ALA A 129 5.57 -18.54 -5.00
N ALA A 130 5.76 -18.48 -6.32
CA ALA A 130 4.68 -18.15 -7.27
C ALA A 130 3.50 -19.13 -7.21
N GLU A 131 3.76 -20.43 -7.01
CA GLU A 131 2.70 -21.44 -6.87
C GLU A 131 1.84 -21.19 -5.63
N TYR A 132 2.45 -20.87 -4.48
CA TYR A 132 1.69 -20.54 -3.28
C TYR A 132 0.94 -19.22 -3.44
N GLU A 133 1.50 -18.22 -4.11
CA GLU A 133 0.82 -16.98 -4.46
C GLU A 133 -0.45 -17.25 -5.29
N GLU A 134 -0.32 -17.99 -6.39
CA GLU A 134 -1.42 -18.40 -7.26
C GLU A 134 -2.52 -19.14 -6.48
N LYS A 135 -2.17 -20.12 -5.65
CA LYS A 135 -3.13 -20.87 -4.83
C LYS A 135 -3.99 -19.98 -3.95
N GLY A 136 -3.44 -18.93 -3.37
CA GLY A 136 -4.26 -18.07 -2.53
C GLY A 136 -5.10 -17.06 -3.30
N MET A 137 -4.71 -16.68 -4.53
CA MET A 137 -5.61 -15.93 -5.42
C MET A 137 -6.83 -16.78 -5.78
N VAL A 138 -6.59 -18.04 -6.15
CA VAL A 138 -7.66 -19.02 -6.44
C VAL A 138 -8.55 -19.21 -5.23
N PHE A 139 -7.97 -19.44 -4.05
CA PHE A 139 -8.71 -19.62 -2.79
C PHE A 139 -9.68 -18.46 -2.50
N TRP A 140 -9.21 -17.21 -2.51
CA TRP A 140 -10.07 -16.06 -2.23
C TRP A 140 -11.12 -15.82 -3.32
N GLY A 141 -10.80 -16.12 -4.57
CA GLY A 141 -11.75 -16.08 -5.69
C GLY A 141 -12.88 -17.10 -5.52
N GLU A 142 -12.55 -18.34 -5.20
CA GLU A 142 -13.52 -19.42 -5.00
C GLU A 142 -14.39 -19.19 -3.75
N LEU A 143 -13.79 -18.78 -2.64
CA LEU A 143 -14.53 -18.44 -1.42
C LEU A 143 -15.52 -17.30 -1.66
N SER A 144 -15.08 -16.26 -2.39
CA SER A 144 -15.95 -15.14 -2.76
C SER A 144 -17.10 -15.62 -3.65
N GLN A 145 -16.83 -16.45 -4.65
CA GLN A 145 -17.85 -16.97 -5.55
C GLN A 145 -18.90 -17.81 -4.80
N GLU A 146 -18.48 -18.69 -3.90
CA GLU A 146 -19.44 -19.47 -3.09
C GLU A 146 -20.23 -18.57 -2.13
N ALA A 147 -19.60 -17.56 -1.53
CA ALA A 147 -20.29 -16.58 -0.70
C ALA A 147 -21.32 -15.77 -1.49
N ILE A 148 -21.04 -15.38 -2.74
CA ILE A 148 -21.99 -14.73 -3.64
C ILE A 148 -23.20 -15.64 -3.88
N GLU A 149 -22.98 -16.91 -4.19
CA GLU A 149 -24.08 -17.85 -4.42
C GLU A 149 -24.96 -18.03 -3.19
N LYS A 150 -24.35 -18.17 -2.00
CA LYS A 150 -25.09 -18.26 -0.73
C LYS A 150 -25.86 -16.96 -0.44
N ALA A 151 -25.26 -15.80 -0.70
CA ALA A 151 -25.89 -14.50 -0.53
C ALA A 151 -27.12 -14.32 -1.43
N LYS A 152 -27.00 -14.68 -2.71
CA LYS A 152 -28.11 -14.65 -3.67
C LYS A 152 -29.25 -15.60 -3.26
N ARG A 153 -28.92 -16.81 -2.78
CA ARG A 153 -29.93 -17.77 -2.27
C ARG A 153 -30.64 -17.28 -1.01
N ALA A 154 -29.96 -16.51 -0.17
CA ALA A 154 -30.55 -15.90 1.03
C ALA A 154 -31.40 -14.66 0.73
N GLY A 155 -31.40 -14.15 -0.50
CA GLY A 155 -32.23 -13.02 -0.92
C GLY A 155 -31.56 -11.65 -0.79
N ILE A 156 -30.23 -11.56 -0.76
CA ILE A 156 -29.53 -10.29 -0.96
C ILE A 156 -29.80 -9.80 -2.39
N GLU A 157 -30.23 -8.55 -2.55
CA GLU A 157 -30.40 -7.95 -3.89
C GLU A 157 -29.04 -7.78 -4.57
N GLU A 158 -28.98 -8.00 -5.90
CA GLU A 158 -27.74 -7.94 -6.70
C GLU A 158 -26.91 -6.68 -6.44
N TYR A 159 -27.58 -5.55 -6.17
CA TYR A 159 -26.95 -4.27 -5.90
C TYR A 159 -26.07 -4.25 -4.63
N TYR A 160 -26.32 -5.13 -3.66
CA TYR A 160 -25.57 -5.20 -2.39
C TYR A 160 -24.48 -6.27 -2.41
N ILE A 161 -24.36 -7.07 -3.46
CA ILE A 161 -23.47 -8.22 -3.49
C ILE A 161 -22.00 -7.81 -3.34
N ASP A 162 -21.56 -6.76 -4.05
CA ASP A 162 -20.18 -6.30 -3.97
C ASP A 162 -19.82 -5.76 -2.57
N ASP A 163 -20.70 -4.96 -1.98
CA ASP A 163 -20.55 -4.43 -0.61
C ASP A 163 -20.54 -5.57 0.42
N PHE A 164 -21.42 -6.56 0.25
CA PHE A 164 -21.47 -7.76 1.11
C PHE A 164 -20.17 -8.56 1.03
N ILE A 165 -19.65 -8.81 -0.19
CA ILE A 165 -18.42 -9.58 -0.37
C ILE A 165 -17.23 -8.85 0.23
N LEU A 166 -17.15 -7.52 0.08
CA LEU A 166 -16.11 -6.72 0.71
C LEU A 166 -16.16 -6.85 2.24
N ASP A 167 -17.33 -6.70 2.85
CA ASP A 167 -17.52 -6.80 4.30
C ASP A 167 -17.24 -8.23 4.81
N PHE A 168 -17.71 -9.25 4.08
CA PHE A 168 -17.53 -10.66 4.45
C PHE A 168 -16.07 -11.08 4.37
N THR A 169 -15.40 -10.85 3.23
CA THR A 169 -14.00 -11.24 3.04
C THR A 169 -13.07 -10.49 3.97
N SER A 170 -13.34 -9.22 4.25
CA SER A 170 -12.63 -8.44 5.27
C SER A 170 -12.77 -9.05 6.66
N GLN A 171 -13.97 -9.49 7.05
CA GLN A 171 -14.21 -10.12 8.36
C GLN A 171 -13.70 -11.55 8.47
N ALA A 172 -13.57 -12.26 7.34
CA ALA A 172 -13.07 -13.63 7.24
C ALA A 172 -11.53 -13.70 7.13
N SER A 173 -10.87 -12.58 6.82
CA SER A 173 -9.43 -12.50 6.63
C SER A 173 -8.65 -12.54 7.95
N PRO A 174 -7.59 -13.36 8.06
CA PRO A 174 -6.70 -13.33 9.21
C PRO A 174 -5.80 -12.08 9.24
N ASP A 175 -5.57 -11.42 8.10
CA ASP A 175 -4.68 -10.26 7.94
C ASP A 175 -5.23 -8.94 8.52
N ARG A 176 -6.38 -8.98 9.20
CA ARG A 176 -7.10 -7.80 9.73
C ARG A 176 -6.98 -7.71 11.27
N PRO A 177 -5.98 -7.01 11.82
CA PRO A 177 -5.65 -7.03 13.26
C PRO A 177 -6.71 -6.42 14.19
N TYR A 178 -7.71 -5.70 13.67
CA TYR A 178 -8.75 -5.03 14.46
C TYR A 178 -10.06 -5.83 14.60
N ILE A 179 -10.10 -7.07 14.10
CA ILE A 179 -11.29 -7.95 14.20
C ILE A 179 -10.95 -9.24 14.96
N GLU A 180 -10.18 -9.13 16.04
CA GLU A 180 -9.82 -10.27 16.90
C GLU A 180 -11.03 -11.08 17.37
N SER A 181 -12.20 -10.44 17.50
CA SER A 181 -13.45 -11.11 17.88
C SER A 181 -13.92 -12.18 16.88
N ASN A 182 -13.47 -12.11 15.62
CA ASN A 182 -13.87 -13.05 14.57
C ASN A 182 -12.87 -14.18 14.37
N TYR A 183 -11.66 -14.08 14.90
CA TYR A 183 -10.60 -15.08 14.75
C TYR A 183 -10.98 -16.47 15.28
N ASN A 184 -11.87 -16.53 16.27
CA ASN A 184 -12.38 -17.79 16.84
C ASN A 184 -13.76 -18.19 16.29
N LYS A 185 -14.35 -17.39 15.39
CA LYS A 185 -15.62 -17.72 14.74
C LYS A 185 -15.33 -18.53 13.47
N THR A 186 -16.21 -19.47 13.19
CA THR A 186 -16.13 -20.17 11.90
C THR A 186 -16.46 -19.21 10.77
N ILE A 187 -15.91 -19.46 9.58
CA ILE A 187 -16.22 -18.68 8.36
C ILE A 187 -17.73 -18.69 8.09
N GLN A 188 -18.42 -19.81 8.35
CA GLN A 188 -19.88 -19.87 8.29
C GLN A 188 -20.55 -18.90 9.27
N ARG A 189 -20.10 -18.83 10.53
CA ARG A 189 -20.67 -17.90 11.51
C ARG A 189 -20.42 -16.45 11.13
N ILE A 190 -19.24 -16.14 10.60
CA ILE A 190 -18.91 -14.79 10.10
C ILE A 190 -19.84 -14.44 8.93
N PHE A 191 -20.06 -15.37 8.01
CA PHE A 191 -21.02 -15.22 6.91
C PHE A 191 -22.43 -14.96 7.44
N ASP A 192 -22.93 -15.77 8.38
CA ASP A 192 -24.28 -15.67 8.94
C ASP A 192 -24.49 -14.34 9.69
N GLU A 193 -23.45 -13.82 10.35
CA GLU A 193 -23.49 -12.52 11.02
C GLU A 193 -23.41 -11.36 10.01
N CYS A 194 -22.61 -11.50 8.95
CA CYS A 194 -22.40 -10.47 7.94
C CYS A 194 -23.59 -10.31 7.00
N ILE A 195 -24.13 -11.42 6.47
CA ILE A 195 -25.25 -11.43 5.52
C ILE A 195 -26.48 -10.69 6.03
N LEU A 196 -26.63 -10.80 7.34
CA LEU A 196 -27.68 -10.29 8.15
C LEU A 196 -27.84 -8.77 7.91
N ASP A 197 -26.76 -8.02 7.72
CA ASP A 197 -26.78 -6.56 7.50
C ASP A 197 -27.27 -6.11 6.12
N PHE A 198 -27.40 -7.04 5.18
CA PHE A 198 -27.77 -6.80 3.79
C PHE A 198 -29.13 -7.40 3.41
N LEU A 199 -29.79 -8.13 4.33
CA LEU A 199 -31.11 -8.68 4.10
C LEU A 199 -32.23 -7.62 4.22
N PRO A 200 -33.34 -7.74 3.48
CA PRO A 200 -34.49 -6.83 3.57
C PRO A 200 -35.13 -6.76 4.97
N GLN A 201 -35.69 -5.59 5.33
CA GLN A 201 -36.22 -5.29 6.68
C GLN A 201 -37.27 -6.28 7.21
N GLU A 202 -38.03 -6.93 6.33
CA GLU A 202 -39.10 -7.87 6.72
C GLU A 202 -38.56 -9.12 7.47
N THR A 203 -37.24 -9.33 7.47
CA THR A 203 -36.57 -10.46 8.13
C THR A 203 -36.04 -10.15 9.53
N ARG A 204 -36.19 -8.92 10.06
CA ARG A 204 -35.60 -8.49 11.35
C ARG A 204 -36.54 -7.61 12.20
N PRO A 205 -36.80 -7.96 13.47
CA PRO A 205 -37.33 -7.00 14.43
C PRO A 205 -36.20 -6.05 14.90
N GLY A 206 -36.22 -4.78 14.48
CA GLY A 206 -35.52 -3.69 15.19
C GLY A 206 -34.12 -3.26 14.69
N LYS A 207 -33.62 -3.74 13.54
CA LYS A 207 -32.38 -3.22 12.92
C LYS A 207 -32.61 -2.81 11.45
N THR A 208 -32.31 -1.57 11.10
CA THR A 208 -32.29 -1.11 9.70
C THR A 208 -31.09 -1.74 8.96
N PRO A 209 -31.26 -2.27 7.73
CA PRO A 209 -30.16 -2.75 6.90
C PRO A 209 -29.10 -1.66 6.72
N LYS A 210 -27.83 -2.07 6.58
CA LYS A 210 -26.79 -1.12 6.18
C LYS A 210 -27.23 -0.50 4.86
N ARG A 211 -27.22 0.83 4.78
CA ARG A 211 -27.38 1.49 3.48
C ARG A 211 -26.18 1.06 2.64
N PRO A 212 -26.38 0.67 1.37
CA PRO A 212 -25.28 0.33 0.50
C PRO A 212 -24.35 1.53 0.44
N PHE A 213 -23.04 1.29 0.38
CA PHE A 213 -22.12 2.39 0.08
C PHE A 213 -22.54 2.87 -1.31
N PRO A 214 -23.05 4.11 -1.41
CA PRO A 214 -23.65 4.50 -2.67
C PRO A 214 -22.48 4.62 -3.65
N CYS A 215 -22.40 3.69 -4.60
CA CYS A 215 -21.54 3.79 -5.78
C CYS A 215 -22.09 4.95 -6.64
N ARG A 216 -21.92 6.17 -6.12
CA ARG A 216 -22.35 7.42 -6.71
C ARG A 216 -21.38 7.69 -7.82
N THR A 217 -21.84 7.51 -9.04
CA THR A 217 -21.16 8.16 -10.16
C THR A 217 -21.14 9.67 -9.88
N GLY A 218 -20.01 10.33 -10.14
CA GLY A 218 -19.87 11.79 -9.90
C GLY A 218 -21.00 12.62 -10.54
N ARG A 219 -21.64 12.09 -11.59
CA ARG A 219 -22.80 12.66 -12.28
C ARG A 219 -24.07 12.71 -11.43
N GLN A 220 -24.37 11.69 -10.63
CA GLN A 220 -25.55 11.67 -9.76
C GLN A 220 -25.44 12.69 -8.63
N LEU A 221 -24.24 12.81 -8.04
CA LEU A 221 -23.93 13.84 -7.04
C LEU A 221 -24.10 15.26 -7.58
N LEU A 222 -23.70 15.51 -8.83
CA LEU A 222 -23.87 16.80 -9.49
C LEU A 222 -25.35 17.14 -9.75
N LEU A 223 -26.16 16.17 -10.19
CA LEU A 223 -27.60 16.39 -10.43
C LEU A 223 -28.35 16.73 -9.15
N GLU A 224 -28.09 16.01 -8.06
CA GLU A 224 -28.74 16.26 -6.77
C GLU A 224 -28.31 17.59 -6.16
N ARG A 225 -27.03 17.98 -6.34
CA ARG A 225 -26.51 19.27 -5.89
C ARG A 225 -27.14 20.42 -6.68
N SER A 226 -27.38 20.23 -7.99
CA SER A 226 -28.12 21.18 -8.84
C SER A 226 -29.56 21.36 -8.36
N LYS A 227 -30.27 20.24 -8.12
CA LYS A 227 -31.66 20.26 -7.62
C LYS A 227 -31.80 20.90 -6.24
N ARG A 228 -30.84 20.68 -5.34
CA ARG A 228 -30.79 21.35 -4.02
C ARG A 228 -30.46 22.84 -4.13
N HIS A 229 -29.66 23.24 -5.11
CA HIS A 229 -29.37 24.66 -5.39
C HIS A 229 -30.58 25.37 -5.99
N GLU A 230 -31.35 24.70 -6.85
CA GLU A 230 -32.61 25.21 -7.41
C GLU A 230 -33.66 25.36 -6.30
N ALA A 231 -33.85 24.35 -5.45
CA ALA A 231 -34.78 24.43 -4.32
C ALA A 231 -34.40 25.49 -3.27
N LYS A 232 -33.11 25.82 -3.10
CA LYS A 232 -32.63 26.90 -2.21
C LYS A 232 -32.78 28.30 -2.81
N LYS A 233 -32.88 28.43 -4.14
CA LYS A 233 -33.12 29.72 -4.79
C LYS A 233 -34.57 30.19 -4.66
N GLU A 234 -35.51 29.29 -4.40
CA GLU A 234 -36.94 29.61 -4.34
C GLU A 234 -37.43 29.99 -2.94
N GLY A 235 -36.59 29.95 -1.90
CA GLY A 235 -37.02 30.41 -0.57
C GLY A 235 -35.86 30.72 0.36
N HIS A 236 -35.48 32.00 0.46
CA HIS A 236 -35.51 32.80 1.70
C HIS A 236 -34.86 34.19 1.49
N THR A 237 -35.60 35.24 1.87
CA THR A 237 -35.09 36.59 2.14
C THR A 237 -34.92 36.73 3.65
N ASP A 238 -33.70 36.90 4.19
CA ASP A 238 -33.46 37.91 5.23
C ASP A 238 -31.97 38.15 5.53
N GLY A 239 -31.67 39.37 5.97
CA GLY A 239 -30.34 39.94 6.11
C GLY A 239 -29.54 39.51 7.35
N GLY A 240 -28.30 39.13 7.10
CA GLY A 240 -27.17 39.04 8.01
C GLY A 240 -25.90 38.91 7.17
N PRO A 241 -24.73 39.40 7.61
CA PRO A 241 -23.52 39.27 6.80
C PRO A 241 -23.27 37.78 6.55
N PRO A 242 -23.05 37.36 5.30
CA PRO A 242 -22.94 35.94 4.98
C PRO A 242 -21.73 35.39 5.71
N LYS A 243 -21.95 34.42 6.61
CA LYS A 243 -20.90 33.49 7.01
C LYS A 243 -20.61 32.63 5.78
N GLU A 244 -19.72 33.10 4.92
CA GLU A 244 -19.26 32.30 3.79
C GLU A 244 -18.66 31.00 4.32
N PRO A 245 -19.16 29.82 3.92
CA PRO A 245 -18.46 28.59 4.21
C PRO A 245 -17.08 28.68 3.57
N ILE A 246 -16.03 28.49 4.37
CA ILE A 246 -14.65 28.46 3.90
C ILE A 246 -14.59 27.46 2.74
N SER A 247 -14.36 27.97 1.53
CA SER A 247 -14.14 27.15 0.33
C SER A 247 -12.73 26.57 0.44
N ILE A 248 -12.55 25.54 1.27
CA ILE A 248 -11.26 24.87 1.49
C ILE A 248 -10.80 24.14 0.20
N ILE A 249 -11.71 23.87 -0.75
CA ILE A 249 -11.40 23.07 -1.94
C ILE A 249 -12.09 23.65 -3.17
N SER A 250 -11.31 24.05 -4.18
CA SER A 250 -11.82 24.30 -5.53
C SER A 250 -12.24 22.97 -6.17
N PRO A 251 -13.46 22.84 -6.74
CA PRO A 251 -13.90 21.62 -7.43
C PRO A 251 -12.94 21.13 -8.52
N ASN A 252 -12.20 22.05 -9.14
CA ASN A 252 -11.20 21.72 -10.17
C ASN A 252 -9.98 20.97 -9.60
N LEU A 253 -9.63 21.18 -8.32
CA LEU A 253 -8.51 20.50 -7.66
C LEU A 253 -8.81 19.00 -7.47
N LEU A 254 -10.01 18.66 -7.01
CA LEU A 254 -10.44 17.27 -6.80
C LEU A 254 -10.48 16.46 -8.10
N GLN A 255 -10.91 17.08 -9.20
CA GLN A 255 -10.95 16.42 -10.50
C GLN A 255 -9.54 16.21 -11.08
N SER A 256 -8.61 17.14 -10.81
CA SER A 256 -7.20 17.01 -11.16
C SER A 256 -6.55 15.82 -10.43
N ALA A 257 -6.74 15.73 -9.11
CA ALA A 257 -6.18 14.64 -8.29
C ALA A 257 -6.67 13.25 -8.75
N SER A 258 -7.94 13.10 -9.11
CA SER A 258 -8.48 11.82 -9.61
C SER A 258 -7.77 11.35 -10.90
N LYS A 259 -7.49 12.27 -11.82
CA LYS A 259 -6.74 11.96 -13.04
C LYS A 259 -5.28 11.60 -12.75
N THR A 260 -4.66 12.31 -11.80
CA THR A 260 -3.30 12.01 -11.34
C THR A 260 -3.21 10.61 -10.73
N ILE A 261 -4.13 10.26 -9.82
CA ILE A 261 -4.23 8.92 -9.21
C ILE A 261 -4.34 7.84 -10.29
N GLN A 262 -5.24 8.00 -11.27
CA GLN A 262 -5.40 7.04 -12.36
C GLN A 262 -4.13 6.90 -13.21
N THR A 263 -3.43 8.01 -13.46
CA THR A 263 -2.21 8.00 -14.27
C THR A 263 -1.08 7.30 -13.52
N VAL A 264 -0.90 7.60 -12.23
CA VAL A 264 0.07 6.92 -11.36
C VAL A 264 -0.24 5.43 -11.24
N THR A 265 -1.52 5.07 -11.03
CA THR A 265 -1.98 3.67 -10.97
C THR A 265 -1.58 2.90 -12.23
N LYS A 266 -1.81 3.48 -13.43
CA LYS A 266 -1.43 2.85 -14.71
C LYS A 266 0.06 2.61 -14.86
N HIS A 267 0.91 3.50 -14.33
CA HIS A 267 2.36 3.30 -14.36
C HIS A 267 2.78 2.17 -13.42
N PHE A 268 2.15 2.05 -12.25
CA PHE A 268 2.37 0.91 -11.36
C PHE A 268 1.84 -0.41 -11.95
N GLU A 269 0.71 -0.42 -12.66
CA GLU A 269 0.23 -1.60 -13.39
C GLU A 269 1.24 -2.05 -14.45
N ARG A 270 1.79 -1.10 -15.22
CA ARG A 270 2.87 -1.38 -16.18
C ARG A 270 4.10 -1.94 -15.50
N LEU A 271 4.48 -1.37 -14.36
CA LEU A 271 5.61 -1.84 -13.58
C LEU A 271 5.41 -3.29 -13.12
N TYR A 272 4.22 -3.62 -12.65
CA TYR A 272 3.83 -4.99 -12.32
C TYR A 272 3.95 -5.91 -13.54
N HIS A 273 3.47 -5.50 -14.72
CA HIS A 273 3.58 -6.29 -15.94
C HIS A 273 5.02 -6.48 -16.44
N ILE A 274 5.90 -5.51 -16.24
CA ILE A 274 7.31 -5.60 -16.61
C ILE A 274 8.02 -6.59 -15.68
N THR A 275 7.84 -6.41 -14.38
CA THR A 275 8.59 -7.15 -13.34
C THR A 275 7.97 -8.49 -12.98
N HIS A 276 6.69 -8.71 -13.33
CA HIS A 276 5.88 -9.85 -12.94
C HIS A 276 5.87 -10.08 -11.42
N SER A 277 6.01 -9.00 -10.64
CA SER A 277 6.13 -9.08 -9.18
C SER A 277 5.42 -7.93 -8.48
N TRP A 278 4.65 -8.26 -7.45
CA TRP A 278 4.04 -7.28 -6.56
C TRP A 278 5.04 -6.52 -5.70
N SER A 279 6.23 -7.09 -5.44
CA SER A 279 7.27 -6.38 -4.71
C SER A 279 7.75 -5.13 -5.46
N SER A 280 7.52 -5.05 -6.77
CA SER A 280 7.90 -3.92 -7.62
C SER A 280 7.25 -2.61 -7.19
N PHE A 281 6.03 -2.63 -6.65
CA PHE A 281 5.42 -1.42 -6.07
C PHE A 281 6.27 -0.90 -4.91
N GLY A 282 6.57 -1.78 -3.96
CA GLY A 282 7.39 -1.46 -2.79
C GLY A 282 8.80 -1.04 -3.17
N ASP A 283 9.43 -1.75 -4.11
CA ASP A 283 10.77 -1.42 -4.62
C ASP A 283 10.76 -0.07 -5.36
N ALA A 284 9.71 0.28 -6.12
CA ALA A 284 9.60 1.59 -6.78
C ALA A 284 9.35 2.73 -5.78
N VAL A 285 8.48 2.51 -4.80
CA VAL A 285 8.28 3.45 -3.69
C VAL A 285 9.60 3.65 -2.93
N ALA A 286 10.32 2.58 -2.62
CA ALA A 286 11.60 2.67 -1.93
C ALA A 286 12.69 3.32 -2.79
N LEU A 287 12.71 3.09 -4.11
CA LEU A 287 13.60 3.80 -5.03
C LEU A 287 13.33 5.31 -5.05
N MET A 288 12.07 5.71 -5.10
CA MET A 288 11.66 7.12 -5.05
C MET A 288 12.01 7.77 -3.72
N GLU A 289 11.78 7.07 -2.61
CA GLU A 289 12.17 7.51 -1.27
C GLU A 289 13.69 7.67 -1.15
N ALA A 290 14.44 6.67 -1.61
CA ALA A 290 15.90 6.71 -1.64
C ALA A 290 16.42 7.83 -2.56
N THR A 291 15.71 8.17 -3.63
CA THR A 291 16.05 9.33 -4.48
C THR A 291 15.97 10.64 -3.69
N LEU A 292 14.95 10.77 -2.84
CA LEU A 292 14.78 11.92 -1.93
C LEU A 292 15.74 11.90 -0.73
N ASP A 293 16.44 10.80 -0.51
CA ASP A 293 17.35 10.61 0.63
C ASP A 293 18.78 10.24 0.19
N ARG A 294 19.10 10.37 -1.11
CA ARG A 294 20.33 9.82 -1.72
C ARG A 294 21.62 10.40 -1.16
N PHE A 295 21.54 11.58 -0.54
CA PHE A 295 22.68 12.28 0.05
C PHE A 295 22.91 11.92 1.51
N SER A 296 22.01 11.15 2.12
CA SER A 296 22.23 10.56 3.44
C SER A 296 23.21 9.39 3.34
N PRO A 297 24.02 9.12 4.37
CA PRO A 297 24.88 7.94 4.41
C PRO A 297 24.09 6.65 4.13
N GLY A 298 24.54 5.83 3.18
CA GLY A 298 23.81 4.63 2.76
C GLY A 298 22.67 4.88 1.76
N GLY A 299 22.40 6.14 1.37
CA GLY A 299 21.33 6.51 0.46
C GLY A 299 21.58 6.05 -0.97
N GLU A 300 22.81 6.22 -1.47
CA GLU A 300 23.20 5.77 -2.81
C GLU A 300 23.17 4.23 -2.92
N GLU A 301 23.63 3.51 -1.90
CA GLU A 301 23.59 2.04 -1.87
C GLU A 301 22.15 1.52 -1.92
N ARG A 302 21.23 2.10 -1.13
CA ARG A 302 19.80 1.76 -1.18
C ARG A 302 19.21 2.05 -2.55
N TYR A 303 19.50 3.22 -3.12
CA TYR A 303 19.05 3.59 -4.46
C TYR A 303 19.50 2.56 -5.51
N LEU A 304 20.78 2.20 -5.51
CA LEU A 304 21.35 1.23 -6.45
C LEU A 304 20.79 -0.19 -6.23
N GLU A 305 20.49 -0.56 -4.99
CA GLU A 305 19.85 -1.84 -4.66
C GLU A 305 18.47 -1.94 -5.30
N TYR A 306 17.58 -0.97 -5.06
CA TYR A 306 16.23 -0.97 -5.62
C TYR A 306 16.24 -0.81 -7.15
N ALA A 307 17.13 0.04 -7.68
CA ALA A 307 17.28 0.20 -9.12
C ALA A 307 17.69 -1.11 -9.81
N LYS A 308 18.57 -1.89 -9.16
CA LYS A 308 18.97 -3.21 -9.66
C LYS A 308 17.82 -4.22 -9.64
N ARG A 309 16.97 -4.20 -8.61
CA ARG A 309 15.80 -5.10 -8.49
C ARG A 309 14.76 -4.80 -9.57
N LEU A 310 14.48 -3.52 -9.81
CA LEU A 310 13.50 -3.08 -10.81
C LEU A 310 14.00 -3.24 -12.25
N GLY A 311 15.32 -3.20 -12.46
CA GLY A 311 15.91 -3.18 -13.79
C GLY A 311 15.62 -1.88 -14.53
N ARG A 312 16.11 -1.77 -15.76
CA ARG A 312 16.05 -0.52 -16.54
C ARG A 312 14.62 -0.05 -16.80
N GLU A 313 13.77 -0.93 -17.32
CA GLU A 313 12.38 -0.59 -17.66
C GLU A 313 11.55 -0.28 -16.41
N GLY A 314 11.81 -0.97 -15.29
CA GLY A 314 11.15 -0.68 -14.03
C GLY A 314 11.57 0.69 -13.45
N CYS A 315 12.85 1.03 -13.53
CA CYS A 315 13.35 2.36 -13.19
C CYS A 315 12.70 3.46 -14.06
N ASP A 316 12.49 3.21 -15.36
CA ASP A 316 11.84 4.17 -16.26
C ASP A 316 10.38 4.44 -15.85
N GLU A 317 9.63 3.42 -15.43
CA GLU A 317 8.26 3.61 -14.90
C GLU A 317 8.27 4.33 -13.54
N ALA A 318 9.17 3.94 -12.62
CA ALA A 318 9.33 4.62 -11.34
C ALA A 318 9.69 6.11 -11.50
N ALA A 319 10.56 6.45 -12.45
CA ALA A 319 10.91 7.82 -12.76
C ALA A 319 9.73 8.64 -13.32
N LYS A 320 8.87 8.04 -14.14
CA LYS A 320 7.63 8.69 -14.63
C LYS A 320 6.67 8.98 -13.48
N ILE A 321 6.48 8.01 -12.57
CA ILE A 321 5.66 8.21 -11.37
C ILE A 321 6.22 9.36 -10.54
N PHE A 322 7.53 9.34 -10.26
CA PHE A 322 8.20 10.39 -9.50
C PHE A 322 8.00 11.79 -10.12
N ALA A 323 8.11 11.91 -11.44
CA ALA A 323 7.88 13.16 -12.16
C ALA A 323 6.43 13.65 -12.02
N ILE A 324 5.45 12.74 -12.08
CA ILE A 324 4.02 13.06 -11.89
C ILE A 324 3.76 13.53 -10.45
N LEU A 325 4.38 12.90 -9.44
CA LEU A 325 4.24 13.33 -8.05
C LEU A 325 4.89 14.70 -7.81
N LEU A 326 6.05 14.95 -8.41
CA LEU A 326 6.72 16.25 -8.35
C LEU A 326 5.84 17.34 -9.00
N ASP A 327 5.24 17.05 -10.14
CA ASP A 327 4.28 17.96 -10.79
C ASP A 327 3.06 18.23 -9.92
N HIS A 328 2.49 17.19 -9.31
CA HIS A 328 1.31 17.35 -8.46
C HIS A 328 1.59 18.15 -7.18
N PHE A 329 2.58 17.73 -6.40
CA PHE A 329 2.85 18.29 -5.07
C PHE A 329 3.67 19.57 -5.12
N THR A 330 4.73 19.59 -5.93
CA THR A 330 5.69 20.70 -5.93
C THR A 330 5.33 21.78 -6.95
N TYR A 331 4.99 21.45 -8.19
CA TYR A 331 4.61 22.50 -9.16
C TYR A 331 3.14 22.90 -9.01
N GLY A 332 2.27 21.92 -8.80
CA GLY A 332 0.84 22.09 -8.59
C GLY A 332 0.46 22.55 -7.19
N GLN A 333 1.39 22.49 -6.23
CA GLN A 333 1.19 22.95 -4.83
C GLN A 333 0.01 22.24 -4.13
N ASN A 334 -0.34 21.04 -4.59
CA ASN A 334 -1.47 20.27 -4.08
C ASN A 334 -1.09 19.49 -2.82
N PHE A 335 -2.09 19.04 -2.07
CA PHE A 335 -1.88 18.23 -0.86
C PHE A 335 -2.64 16.90 -0.90
N GLU A 336 -3.48 16.65 -1.92
CA GLU A 336 -4.24 15.41 -2.01
C GLU A 336 -3.33 14.16 -1.94
N ASP A 337 -3.76 13.14 -1.20
CA ASP A 337 -3.08 11.84 -1.20
C ASP A 337 -3.24 11.16 -2.57
N ILE A 338 -2.11 10.88 -3.22
CA ILE A 338 -2.04 10.25 -4.54
C ILE A 338 -1.62 8.78 -4.41
N LEU A 339 -0.62 8.50 -3.58
CA LEU A 339 -0.05 7.16 -3.46
C LEU A 339 -0.94 6.20 -2.70
N GLY A 340 -1.70 6.66 -1.70
CA GLY A 340 -2.65 5.82 -0.97
C GLY A 340 -3.74 5.24 -1.88
N PRO A 341 -4.52 6.08 -2.59
CA PRO A 341 -5.51 5.61 -3.56
C PRO A 341 -4.91 4.77 -4.69
N ALA A 342 -3.72 5.11 -5.19
CA ALA A 342 -3.06 4.30 -6.21
C ALA A 342 -2.71 2.90 -5.69
N TYR A 343 -2.21 2.80 -4.46
CA TYR A 343 -1.93 1.53 -3.79
C TYR A 343 -3.20 0.68 -3.60
N MET A 344 -4.30 1.29 -3.16
CA MET A 344 -5.59 0.59 -3.02
C MET A 344 -6.14 0.10 -4.37
N ASN A 345 -6.05 0.90 -5.42
CA ASN A 345 -6.54 0.52 -6.75
C ASN A 345 -5.80 -0.69 -7.31
N LEU A 346 -4.48 -0.75 -7.12
CA LEU A 346 -3.66 -1.89 -7.54
C LEU A 346 -4.02 -3.16 -6.76
N ALA A 347 -4.36 -3.03 -5.49
CA ALA A 347 -4.72 -4.17 -4.66
C ALA A 347 -6.03 -4.84 -5.08
N GLY A 348 -6.98 -4.06 -5.60
CA GLY A 348 -8.23 -4.58 -6.18
C GLY A 348 -8.02 -5.48 -7.42
N MET A 349 -6.80 -5.54 -7.97
CA MET A 349 -6.44 -6.37 -9.11
C MET A 349 -5.75 -7.69 -8.72
N GLY A 350 -5.70 -8.04 -7.43
CA GLY A 350 -5.26 -9.36 -6.96
C GLY A 350 -4.11 -9.40 -5.95
N ALA A 351 -3.95 -8.39 -5.09
CA ALA A 351 -2.86 -8.40 -4.11
C ALA A 351 -3.18 -9.28 -2.87
N LYS A 352 -2.32 -10.27 -2.62
CA LYS A 352 -2.20 -10.97 -1.33
C LYS A 352 -1.59 -10.11 -0.22
N SER A 353 -0.87 -9.05 -0.57
CA SER A 353 -0.13 -8.20 0.38
C SER A 353 -0.96 -7.01 0.86
N PHE A 354 -2.25 -7.22 1.05
CA PHE A 354 -3.06 -6.31 1.85
C PHE A 354 -3.01 -6.86 3.28
N LEU A 355 -2.31 -6.19 4.19
CA LEU A 355 -2.60 -6.27 5.64
C LEU A 355 -4.00 -5.71 5.97
N GLY A 356 -4.87 -5.71 4.96
CA GLY A 356 -6.21 -5.26 5.04
C GLY A 356 -6.48 -3.77 5.19
N GLN A 357 -5.49 -2.96 4.86
CA GLN A 357 -5.52 -1.54 5.15
C GLN A 357 -6.47 -0.81 4.21
N PHE A 358 -7.52 -0.17 4.75
CA PHE A 358 -8.34 0.78 4.02
C PHE A 358 -7.85 2.20 4.37
N PHE A 359 -7.45 2.99 3.37
CA PHE A 359 -7.06 4.36 3.64
C PHE A 359 -8.27 5.28 3.80
N THR A 360 -8.11 6.27 4.68
CA THR A 360 -9.13 7.28 4.94
C THR A 360 -9.34 8.15 3.69
N PRO A 361 -10.57 8.31 3.18
CA PRO A 361 -10.85 9.19 2.05
C PRO A 361 -10.44 10.65 2.32
N TRP A 362 -9.91 11.33 1.30
CA TRP A 362 -9.40 12.71 1.40
C TRP A 362 -10.36 13.70 2.07
N ASN A 363 -11.64 13.66 1.70
CA ASN A 363 -12.65 14.55 2.26
C ASN A 363 -12.92 14.29 3.75
N VAL A 364 -12.80 13.04 4.21
CA VAL A 364 -12.92 12.68 5.63
C VAL A 364 -11.69 13.17 6.38
N ALA A 365 -10.49 12.95 5.85
CA ALA A 365 -9.25 13.45 6.43
C ALA A 365 -9.25 14.99 6.56
N LEU A 366 -9.68 15.71 5.52
CA LEU A 366 -9.83 17.17 5.57
C LEU A 366 -10.83 17.65 6.62
N MET A 367 -11.98 16.99 6.72
CA MET A 367 -12.98 17.31 7.75
C MET A 367 -12.37 17.11 9.15
N MET A 368 -11.74 15.95 9.39
CA MET A 368 -11.10 15.64 10.67
C MET A 368 -9.99 16.63 11.01
N ALA A 369 -9.11 16.94 10.06
CA ALA A 369 -8.04 17.92 10.24
C ALA A 369 -8.61 19.32 10.55
N ALA A 370 -9.67 19.75 9.84
CA ALA A 370 -10.32 21.03 10.07
C ALA A 370 -11.00 21.13 11.44
N MET A 371 -11.52 20.02 11.97
CA MET A 371 -12.10 19.95 13.31
C MET A 371 -11.04 19.93 14.41
N ALA A 372 -9.93 19.20 14.19
CA ALA A 372 -8.87 19.03 15.17
C ALA A 372 -7.93 20.24 15.26
N MET A 373 -7.67 20.90 14.14
CA MET A 373 -6.84 22.09 14.08
C MET A 373 -7.71 23.31 14.41
N GLY A 374 -7.32 24.13 15.39
CA GLY A 374 -8.02 25.35 15.77
C GLY A 374 -7.96 26.47 14.72
N GLU A 375 -8.60 27.60 15.00
CA GLU A 375 -8.63 28.78 14.10
C GLU A 375 -7.38 29.66 14.19
N ARG A 376 -6.53 29.46 15.19
CA ARG A 376 -5.32 30.25 15.37
C ARG A 376 -4.14 29.30 15.56
N PRO A 377 -3.05 29.48 14.81
CA PRO A 377 -1.75 29.11 15.32
C PRO A 377 -1.45 30.20 16.35
N ASP A 378 -2.08 30.11 17.52
CA ASP A 378 -1.83 31.04 18.62
C ASP A 378 -0.32 31.14 18.78
N GLU A 379 0.15 32.35 19.04
CA GLU A 379 1.53 32.68 19.31
C GLU A 379 1.96 31.90 20.55
N ASP A 380 2.24 30.61 20.40
CA ASP A 380 2.79 29.80 21.47
C ASP A 380 4.26 30.22 21.60
N PRO A 381 4.66 30.87 22.70
CA PRO A 381 6.05 31.29 22.89
C PRO A 381 7.00 30.09 23.07
N GLU A 382 6.49 28.85 23.12
CA GLU A 382 7.23 27.63 23.48
C GLU A 382 7.71 26.76 22.29
N GLY A 383 7.38 27.06 21.03
CA GLY A 383 7.97 26.37 19.87
C GLY A 383 7.02 26.03 18.71
N PRO A 384 7.41 25.14 17.78
CA PRO A 384 6.57 24.80 16.63
C PRO A 384 5.36 23.95 17.02
N ILE A 385 4.24 24.14 16.32
CA ILE A 385 3.02 23.35 16.43
C ILE A 385 3.29 21.93 15.94
N LYS A 386 3.08 20.94 16.80
CA LYS A 386 3.35 19.53 16.48
C LYS A 386 2.05 18.81 16.12
N ILE A 387 2.04 18.13 14.99
CA ILE A 387 0.94 17.26 14.54
C ILE A 387 1.48 15.84 14.50
N TYR A 388 0.78 14.91 15.15
CA TYR A 388 1.19 13.51 15.27
C TYR A 388 0.11 12.58 14.73
N ASP A 389 0.53 11.61 13.91
CA ASP A 389 -0.31 10.52 13.41
C ASP A 389 0.37 9.16 13.71
N PRO A 390 -0.12 8.37 14.70
CA PRO A 390 0.49 7.11 15.13
C PRO A 390 0.33 5.95 14.13
N ALA A 391 -0.55 6.08 13.14
CA ALA A 391 -0.87 5.04 12.15
C ALA A 391 -1.12 5.72 10.79
N CYS A 392 -0.07 6.38 10.28
CA CYS A 392 -0.20 7.40 9.26
C CYS A 392 -0.59 6.89 7.88
N GLY A 393 -0.45 5.59 7.61
CA GLY A 393 -0.65 4.99 6.30
C GLY A 393 0.18 5.71 5.24
N SER A 394 -0.44 6.01 4.10
CA SER A 394 0.11 6.86 3.03
C SER A 394 0.30 8.34 3.42
N GLY A 395 -0.12 8.78 4.60
CA GLY A 395 0.06 10.14 5.11
C GLY A 395 -1.15 11.06 4.93
N VAL A 396 -2.33 10.54 4.57
CA VAL A 396 -3.50 11.35 4.20
C VAL A 396 -3.93 12.35 5.28
N MET A 397 -3.84 11.99 6.57
CA MET A 397 -4.22 12.89 7.67
C MET A 397 -3.21 14.04 7.85
N LEU A 398 -1.92 13.75 7.70
CA LEU A 398 -0.86 14.75 7.79
C LEU A 398 -0.92 15.73 6.61
N LEU A 399 -1.17 15.21 5.40
CA LEU A 399 -1.39 16.00 4.20
C LEU A 399 -2.64 16.89 4.33
N ALA A 400 -3.74 16.35 4.85
CA ALA A 400 -4.94 17.13 5.15
C ALA A 400 -4.66 18.24 6.19
N GLY A 401 -3.83 17.95 7.21
CA GLY A 401 -3.37 18.94 8.17
C GLY A 401 -2.58 20.08 7.52
N LYS A 402 -1.65 19.75 6.60
CA LYS A 402 -0.95 20.76 5.78
C LYS A 402 -1.92 21.60 4.96
N ALA A 403 -2.90 20.96 4.31
CA ALA A 403 -3.90 21.66 3.51
C ALA A 403 -4.74 22.63 4.34
N VAL A 404 -5.19 22.22 5.53
CA VAL A 404 -5.95 23.08 6.45
C VAL A 404 -5.10 24.24 6.95
N ALA A 405 -3.86 23.99 7.40
CA ALA A 405 -2.96 25.04 7.84
C ALA A 405 -2.67 26.05 6.74
N ALA A 406 -2.33 25.58 5.54
CA ALA A 406 -2.07 26.42 4.38
C ALA A 406 -3.32 27.20 3.94
N GLY A 407 -4.49 26.58 3.94
CA GLY A 407 -5.75 27.21 3.55
C GLY A 407 -6.21 28.29 4.52
N ARG A 408 -5.96 28.12 5.83
CA ARG A 408 -6.35 29.10 6.86
C ARG A 408 -5.32 30.21 7.07
N HIS A 409 -4.04 29.90 6.95
CA HIS A 409 -2.96 30.79 7.40
C HIS A 409 -1.92 31.09 6.31
N GLY A 410 -2.13 30.60 5.09
CA GLY A 410 -1.15 30.66 4.01
C GLY A 410 -0.06 29.60 4.16
N ARG A 411 0.60 29.26 3.04
CA ARG A 411 1.63 28.21 2.99
C ARG A 411 2.85 28.51 3.87
N GLU A 412 3.20 29.78 4.04
CA GLU A 412 4.30 30.20 4.92
C GLU A 412 4.08 29.79 6.38
N ALA A 413 2.83 29.63 6.81
CA ALA A 413 2.52 29.17 8.16
C ALA A 413 3.01 27.75 8.41
N LEU A 414 3.17 26.91 7.38
CA LEU A 414 3.67 25.53 7.49
C LEU A 414 5.06 25.46 8.16
N ARG A 415 5.87 26.53 8.11
CA ARG A 415 7.15 26.62 8.83
C ARG A 415 7.02 26.49 10.34
N ARG A 416 5.86 26.89 10.87
CA ARG A 416 5.54 26.77 12.31
C ARG A 416 5.05 25.39 12.67
N TYR A 417 4.77 24.52 11.70
CA TYR A 417 4.31 23.17 11.95
C TYR A 417 5.46 22.16 11.89
N ARG A 418 5.34 21.08 12.67
CA ARG A 418 6.15 19.88 12.58
C ARG A 418 5.20 18.69 12.53
N PHE A 419 5.32 17.89 11.49
CA PHE A 419 4.47 16.73 11.25
C PHE A 419 5.26 15.46 11.58
N TYR A 420 4.63 14.57 12.33
CA TYR A 420 5.20 13.31 12.77
C TYR A 420 4.23 12.19 12.41
N GLY A 421 4.72 11.18 11.71
CA GLY A 421 3.95 10.01 11.32
C GLY A 421 4.68 8.74 11.72
N THR A 422 3.95 7.75 12.22
CA THR A 422 4.44 6.38 12.44
C THR A 422 3.48 5.42 11.75
N ASP A 423 4.01 4.35 11.17
CA ASP A 423 3.21 3.26 10.63
C ASP A 423 3.97 1.94 10.78
N ILE A 424 3.24 0.83 10.88
CA ILE A 424 3.81 -0.52 10.96
C ILE A 424 4.25 -1.01 9.58
N ASP A 425 3.60 -0.54 8.52
CA ASP A 425 3.91 -0.92 7.15
C ASP A 425 4.99 0.02 6.57
N PRO A 426 6.20 -0.50 6.26
CA PRO A 426 7.29 0.31 5.74
C PRO A 426 6.98 0.90 4.36
N ILE A 427 6.13 0.27 3.55
CA ILE A 427 5.69 0.80 2.25
C ILE A 427 4.82 2.04 2.50
N CYS A 428 3.84 1.95 3.41
CA CYS A 428 3.00 3.07 3.81
C CYS A 428 3.82 4.23 4.37
N ALA A 429 4.74 3.95 5.30
CA ALA A 429 5.64 4.97 5.85
C ALA A 429 6.49 5.66 4.76
N ASN A 430 6.96 4.93 3.75
CA ASN A 430 7.69 5.51 2.62
C ASN A 430 6.77 6.34 1.71
N MET A 431 5.54 5.89 1.43
CA MET A 431 4.55 6.69 0.69
C MET A 431 4.28 8.01 1.41
N CYS A 432 4.01 7.96 2.73
CA CYS A 432 3.85 9.16 3.55
C CYS A 432 5.07 10.08 3.45
N ARG A 433 6.29 9.54 3.59
CA ARG A 433 7.52 10.34 3.54
C ARG A 433 7.71 11.03 2.19
N ILE A 434 7.47 10.34 1.08
CA ILE A 434 7.58 10.92 -0.27
C ILE A 434 6.62 12.10 -0.41
N GLN A 435 5.33 11.89 -0.13
CA GLN A 435 4.30 12.91 -0.31
C GLN A 435 4.52 14.11 0.63
N MET A 436 4.93 13.85 1.88
CA MET A 436 5.27 14.90 2.84
C MET A 436 6.50 15.70 2.42
N LYS A 437 7.57 15.06 1.93
CA LYS A 437 8.77 15.75 1.42
C LYS A 437 8.46 16.60 0.18
N MET A 438 7.67 16.08 -0.75
CA MET A 438 7.35 16.78 -2.01
C MET A 438 6.38 17.95 -1.84
N THR A 439 5.60 17.98 -0.76
CA THR A 439 4.68 19.09 -0.43
C THR A 439 5.34 20.25 0.30
N ASP A 440 6.58 20.10 0.78
CA ASP A 440 7.30 21.19 1.43
C ASP A 440 8.06 22.04 0.40
N ASP A 441 7.43 23.10 -0.08
CA ASP A 441 7.96 23.98 -1.16
C ASP A 441 9.29 24.66 -0.82
N PHE A 442 9.65 24.69 0.46
CA PHE A 442 10.88 25.33 0.91
C PHE A 442 12.13 24.48 0.70
N PHE A 443 12.00 23.21 0.27
CA PHE A 443 13.14 22.32 0.06
C PHE A 443 13.78 22.40 -1.34
N MET A 444 13.20 23.12 -2.30
CA MET A 444 13.80 23.24 -3.63
C MET A 444 14.89 24.33 -3.74
N THR A 445 15.15 25.11 -2.69
CA THR A 445 16.36 25.96 -2.59
C THR A 445 17.50 25.31 -1.80
N ASN A 446 17.29 24.11 -1.24
CA ASN A 446 18.27 23.44 -0.41
C ASN A 446 18.32 21.93 -0.73
N PHE A 447 19.08 21.62 -1.77
CA PHE A 447 20.11 20.58 -1.68
C PHE A 447 21.11 20.89 -0.53
N LEU A 448 20.63 21.12 0.70
CA LEU A 448 21.50 21.17 1.88
C LEU A 448 21.69 19.74 2.36
N LEU A 449 22.70 19.13 1.77
CA LEU A 449 23.63 18.17 2.37
C LEU A 449 23.71 18.34 3.89
N ALA A 450 23.18 17.38 4.65
CA ALA A 450 23.76 16.83 5.88
C ALA A 450 22.77 15.89 6.59
N SER A 451 23.21 14.67 6.89
CA SER A 451 22.60 13.76 7.85
C SER A 451 22.95 14.16 9.30
N ILE A 452 22.25 13.62 10.31
CA ILE A 452 22.61 13.82 11.72
C ILE A 452 24.10 13.48 12.01
N PRO A 453 24.68 12.40 11.44
CA PRO A 453 26.12 12.19 11.46
C PRO A 453 26.97 13.32 10.87
N ASP A 454 26.55 13.98 9.79
CA ASP A 454 27.28 15.11 9.17
C ASP A 454 27.21 16.38 10.05
N ILE A 455 26.08 16.58 10.75
CA ILE A 455 25.93 17.64 11.76
C ILE A 455 26.81 17.34 12.99
N LEU A 456 26.88 16.07 13.43
CA LEU A 456 27.71 15.63 14.56
C LEU A 456 29.22 15.65 14.23
N ALA A 457 29.59 15.43 12.96
CA ALA A 457 30.96 15.53 12.47
C ALA A 457 31.43 16.98 12.31
N ALA A 458 30.57 17.88 11.81
CA ALA A 458 30.86 19.31 11.69
C ALA A 458 30.92 20.05 13.03
N THR A 459 30.21 19.54 14.05
CA THR A 459 30.21 20.10 15.41
C THR A 459 31.29 19.52 16.33
N GLY A 460 32.08 18.55 15.85
CA GLY A 460 33.21 17.99 16.60
C GLY A 460 32.79 17.44 17.97
N ASN A 461 31.99 16.37 17.96
CA ASN A 461 31.82 15.28 18.96
C ASN A 461 32.27 15.50 20.45
N PRO A 462 31.74 14.70 21.38
CA PRO A 462 30.39 14.53 21.93
C PRO A 462 30.32 15.08 23.37
N LEU A 463 29.11 15.16 23.97
CA LEU A 463 28.94 15.08 25.43
C LEU A 463 29.96 15.88 26.29
N GLN A 464 29.92 17.20 26.23
CA GLN A 464 30.34 18.02 27.37
C GLN A 464 29.30 19.13 27.61
N PRO A 465 28.81 19.29 28.85
CA PRO A 465 27.94 20.40 29.19
C PRO A 465 28.82 21.66 29.31
N GLN A 466 29.08 22.35 28.20
CA GLN A 466 29.66 23.68 28.26
C GLN A 466 28.54 24.72 28.43
N GLY A 467 28.35 25.07 29.69
CA GLY A 467 27.75 26.31 30.21
C GLY A 467 26.85 27.10 29.28
N VAL A 468 25.56 26.78 29.28
CA VAL A 468 24.54 27.79 29.01
C VAL A 468 24.28 28.52 30.33
N HIS A 469 24.74 29.76 30.41
CA HIS A 469 24.42 30.69 31.48
C HIS A 469 22.91 30.98 31.40
N PHE A 470 22.13 30.50 32.37
CA PHE A 470 20.76 30.97 32.57
C PHE A 470 20.82 32.31 33.32
N PRO A 471 20.30 33.43 32.79
CA PRO A 471 20.12 34.63 33.58
C PRO A 471 18.88 34.43 34.45
N GLY A 472 19.10 34.29 35.76
CA GLY A 472 18.04 34.43 36.76
C GLY A 472 17.79 33.22 37.65
N GLN A 473 18.81 32.73 38.37
CA GLN A 473 18.60 32.05 39.66
C GLN A 473 19.80 32.33 40.59
N ASP A 474 19.76 33.48 41.27
CA ASP A 474 20.47 33.66 42.54
C ASP A 474 19.74 32.82 43.59
N VAL A 475 20.27 31.63 43.90
CA VAL A 475 19.87 30.89 45.11
C VAL A 475 21.07 30.86 46.04
N ARG A 476 20.94 31.62 47.13
CA ARG A 476 21.86 31.61 48.26
C ARG A 476 21.90 30.21 48.86
N ASN A 477 23.10 29.68 49.04
CA ASN A 477 23.41 28.51 49.86
C ASN A 477 22.79 28.64 51.25
N VAL A 478 22.02 27.63 51.67
CA VAL A 478 21.93 27.25 53.09
C VAL A 478 21.89 25.72 53.16
N GLU A 479 22.92 25.18 53.82
CA GLU A 479 23.13 23.76 54.08
C GLU A 479 22.04 23.15 54.97
N ALA A 480 21.89 21.83 54.84
CA ALA A 480 20.94 21.02 55.60
C ALA A 480 21.20 21.04 57.12
N SER A 481 20.12 21.03 57.90
CA SER A 481 20.14 20.57 59.30
C SER A 481 18.85 19.78 59.59
N PRO A 482 18.90 18.73 60.43
CA PRO A 482 17.87 17.70 60.47
C PRO A 482 16.83 17.93 61.56
N GLY A 483 15.58 17.55 61.26
CA GLY A 483 14.59 17.10 62.25
C GLY A 483 13.59 18.15 62.74
N ARG A 484 12.31 17.91 62.50
CA ARG A 484 11.32 17.48 63.52
C ARG A 484 9.92 17.49 62.91
N HIS A 485 9.14 16.51 63.34
CA HIS A 485 7.69 16.43 63.17
C HIS A 485 6.98 17.74 63.53
N GLN A 486 5.97 18.11 62.74
CA GLN A 486 4.60 18.37 63.21
C GLN A 486 3.65 18.55 62.01
N MET A 487 2.65 17.66 61.93
CA MET A 487 1.32 17.96 61.36
C MET A 487 0.60 18.98 62.28
N PRO A 488 -0.62 19.47 61.96
CA PRO A 488 -1.21 19.99 60.72
C PRO A 488 -1.91 21.35 60.96
N SER A 489 -2.45 21.97 59.91
CA SER A 489 -3.80 22.59 59.91
C SER A 489 -4.23 22.94 58.49
#